data_AF-A0A853BI68-F1
#
_entry.id   AF-A0A853BI68-F1
#
_cell.length_a   1.000
_cell.length_b   1.000
_cell.length_c   1.000
_cell.angle_alpha   90.00
_cell.angle_beta   90.00
_cell.angle_gamma   90.00
#
_symmetry.space_group_name_H-M   'P 1'
#
loop_
_entity.id
_entity.type
_entity.pdbx_description
1 polymer ?
#
loop_
_entity_poly.entity_id
_entity_poly.type
_entity_poly.pdbx_seq_one_letter_code
_entity_poly.pdbx_strand_id
1 'polypeptide(L)'
;MNRELEHLLRTEAPQVLGALVRRFGRFDIAEDAVQEALLAAGQTWPAEGIPENPRSWLIRVGYRRMVDLLRSDQARHRREQEVGAAELAMREPERRANPAPGTDDSLTLLLLCCHPALDATAQVALTLRAVGGLTTAEIARAHGTTEPTMGARISRAKQRLARASARFTPPTDADRAAASPP
;
A
#
# COMPACT_ATOMS: atom_id res chain seq x y z
N MET A 1 15.12 -2.47 17.36
CA MET A 1 14.14 -1.45 16.91
C MET A 1 13.40 -0.93 18.14
N ASN A 2 13.35 0.37 18.36
CA ASN A 2 12.65 0.97 19.51
C ASN A 2 11.14 0.72 19.40
N ARG A 3 10.46 0.36 20.50
CA ARG A 3 9.02 0.01 20.50
C ARG A 3 8.14 1.18 20.06
N GLU A 4 8.57 2.41 20.34
CA GLU A 4 7.92 3.64 19.90
C GLU A 4 8.00 3.85 18.38
N LEU A 5 9.18 3.56 17.80
CA LEU A 5 9.38 3.61 16.35
C LEU A 5 8.52 2.56 15.63
N GLU A 6 8.43 1.36 16.17
CA GLU A 6 7.58 0.31 15.60
C GLU A 6 6.10 0.71 15.60
N HIS A 7 5.62 1.30 16.70
CA HIS A 7 4.25 1.80 16.80
C HIS A 7 3.97 2.93 15.81
N LEU A 8 4.90 3.88 15.67
CA LEU A 8 4.80 4.96 14.69
C LEU A 8 4.70 4.41 13.26
N LEU A 9 5.62 3.52 12.88
CA LEU A 9 5.64 2.91 11.55
C LEU A 9 4.35 2.13 11.26
N ARG A 10 3.83 1.40 12.25
CA ARG A 10 2.56 0.66 12.15
C ARG A 10 1.37 1.60 11.96
N THR A 11 1.38 2.76 12.61
CA THR A 11 0.33 3.79 12.48
C THR A 11 0.39 4.50 11.13
N GLU A 12 1.59 4.74 10.61
CA GLU A 12 1.79 5.48 9.35
C GLU A 12 1.59 4.60 8.11
N ALA A 13 1.87 3.29 8.19
CA ALA A 13 1.83 2.40 7.03
C ALA A 13 0.50 2.43 6.24
N PRO A 14 -0.70 2.36 6.85
CA PRO A 14 -1.96 2.41 6.11
C PRO A 14 -2.20 3.76 5.41
N GLN A 15 -1.80 4.87 6.04
CA GLN A 15 -1.95 6.21 5.48
C GLN A 15 -1.06 6.40 4.24
N VAL A 16 0.18 5.94 4.32
CA VAL A 16 1.13 5.97 3.20
C VAL A 16 0.64 5.07 2.05
N LEU A 17 0.16 3.86 2.38
CA LEU A 17 -0.37 2.93 1.39
C LEU A 17 -1.58 3.51 0.66
N GLY A 18 -2.56 4.06 1.39
CA GLY A 18 -3.75 4.66 0.78
C GLY A 18 -3.42 5.86 -0.12
N ALA A 19 -2.47 6.70 0.28
CA ALA A 19 -1.99 7.81 -0.55
C ALA A 19 -1.38 7.33 -1.88
N LEU A 20 -0.55 6.28 -1.83
CA LEU A 20 0.07 5.72 -3.03
C LEU A 20 -0.94 4.97 -3.92
N VAL A 21 -1.86 4.19 -3.34
CA VAL A 21 -2.90 3.49 -4.09
C VAL A 21 -3.82 4.47 -4.81
N ARG A 22 -4.25 5.55 -4.14
CA ARG A 22 -5.08 6.59 -4.77
C ARG A 22 -4.40 7.27 -5.96
N ARG A 23 -3.08 7.43 -5.89
CA ARG A 23 -2.30 8.10 -6.93
C ARG A 23 -2.08 7.22 -8.16
N PHE A 24 -1.86 5.93 -7.97
CA PHE A 24 -1.39 5.04 -9.04
C PHE A 24 -2.38 3.93 -9.42
N GLY A 25 -3.39 3.65 -8.60
CA GLY A 25 -4.38 2.60 -8.83
C GLY A 25 -3.81 1.17 -8.78
N ARG A 26 -2.57 1.00 -8.30
CA ARG A 26 -1.83 -0.28 -8.31
C ARG A 26 -1.51 -0.72 -6.88
N PHE A 27 -2.43 -1.46 -6.26
CA PHE A 27 -2.28 -1.90 -4.87
C PHE A 27 -1.09 -2.83 -4.66
N ASP A 28 -0.89 -3.76 -5.58
CA ASP A 28 0.23 -4.71 -5.57
C ASP A 28 1.58 -3.98 -5.48
N ILE A 29 1.80 -3.01 -6.37
CA ILE A 29 3.06 -2.25 -6.42
C ILE A 29 3.17 -1.28 -5.24
N ALA A 30 2.04 -0.69 -4.82
CA ALA A 30 2.00 0.23 -3.69
C ALA A 30 2.43 -0.43 -2.39
N GLU A 31 1.94 -1.64 -2.12
CA GLU A 31 2.22 -2.32 -0.86
C GLU A 31 3.70 -2.74 -0.79
N ASP A 32 4.28 -3.26 -1.87
CA ASP A 32 5.72 -3.53 -1.96
C ASP A 32 6.56 -2.24 -1.74
N ALA A 33 6.15 -1.14 -2.36
CA ALA A 33 6.83 0.14 -2.21
C ALA A 33 6.77 0.71 -0.78
N VAL A 34 5.64 0.52 -0.09
CA VAL A 34 5.50 0.90 1.32
C VAL A 34 6.39 0.03 2.19
N GLN A 35 6.46 -1.28 1.97
CA GLN A 35 7.34 -2.15 2.76
C GLN A 35 8.80 -1.71 2.66
N GLU A 36 9.27 -1.37 1.46
CA GLU A 36 10.63 -0.85 1.23
C GLU A 36 10.86 0.50 1.93
N ALA A 37 9.87 1.38 1.94
CA ALA A 37 9.95 2.65 2.67
C ALA A 37 10.03 2.44 4.19
N LEU A 38 9.25 1.51 4.73
CA LEU A 38 9.29 1.15 6.16
C LEU A 38 10.63 0.51 6.54
N LEU A 39 11.18 -0.35 5.68
CA LEU A 39 12.51 -0.94 5.88
C LEU A 39 13.60 0.13 5.87
N ALA A 40 13.55 1.09 4.95
CA ALA A 40 14.48 2.21 4.91
C ALA A 40 14.39 3.05 6.18
N ALA A 41 13.18 3.39 6.64
CA ALA A 41 12.97 4.12 7.89
C ALA A 41 13.53 3.37 9.10
N GLY A 42 13.28 2.06 9.20
CA GLY A 42 13.78 1.21 10.28
C GLY A 42 15.31 1.12 10.33
N GLN A 43 15.99 1.36 9.20
CA GLN A 43 17.45 1.37 9.11
C GLN A 43 18.04 2.76 9.39
N THR A 44 17.45 3.84 8.87
CA THR A 44 18.04 5.18 8.93
C THR A 44 17.64 5.96 10.18
N TRP A 45 16.37 5.92 10.59
CA TRP A 45 15.88 6.75 11.70
C TRP A 45 16.52 6.45 13.07
N PRO A 46 16.93 5.21 13.40
CA PRO A 46 17.67 4.97 14.64
C PRO A 46 19.01 5.71 14.73
N ALA A 47 19.65 6.00 13.59
CA ALA A 47 20.95 6.67 13.52
C ALA A 47 20.81 8.18 13.28
N GLU A 48 19.88 8.58 12.40
CA GLU A 48 19.75 9.96 11.92
C GLU A 48 18.62 10.73 12.63
N GLY A 49 17.80 10.05 13.42
CA GLY A 49 16.60 10.61 14.05
C GLY A 49 15.35 10.46 13.18
N ILE A 50 14.19 10.59 13.83
CA ILE A 50 12.89 10.56 13.16
C ILE A 50 12.65 11.92 12.49
N PRO A 51 12.33 11.97 11.18
CA PRO A 51 12.01 13.22 10.49
C PRO A 51 10.82 13.95 11.11
N GLU A 52 10.78 15.29 11.02
CA GLU A 52 9.68 16.13 11.54
C GLU A 52 8.30 15.72 10.99
N ASN A 53 8.25 15.22 9.75
CA ASN A 53 7.04 14.67 9.15
C ASN A 53 7.29 13.24 8.62
N PRO A 54 7.15 12.21 9.49
CA PRO A 54 7.42 10.82 9.14
C PRO A 54 6.59 10.32 7.96
N ARG A 55 5.29 10.68 7.93
CA ARG A 55 4.35 10.32 6.86
C ARG A 55 4.83 10.80 5.50
N SER A 56 5.17 12.08 5.39
CA SER A 56 5.60 12.68 4.12
C SER A 56 6.92 12.10 3.64
N TRP A 57 7.81 11.75 4.57
CA TRP A 57 9.05 11.05 4.25
C TRP A 57 8.77 9.67 3.66
N LEU A 58 7.91 8.88 4.32
CA LEU A 58 7.52 7.54 3.87
C LEU A 58 6.81 7.58 2.51
N ILE A 59 5.88 8.52 2.29
CA ILE A 59 5.23 8.73 0.99
C ILE A 59 6.27 9.03 -0.09
N ARG A 60 7.27 9.86 0.21
CA ARG A 60 8.32 10.22 -0.76
C ARG A 60 9.18 9.00 -1.15
N VAL A 61 9.62 8.22 -0.17
CA VAL A 61 10.41 7.01 -0.42
C VAL A 61 9.58 5.96 -1.15
N GLY A 62 8.35 5.71 -0.71
CA GLY A 62 7.42 4.79 -1.37
C GLY A 62 7.07 5.22 -2.79
N TYR A 63 6.88 6.52 -3.06
CA TYR A 63 6.66 7.04 -4.41
C TYR A 63 7.84 6.74 -5.34
N ARG A 64 9.07 7.02 -4.89
CA ARG A 64 10.29 6.72 -5.67
C ARG A 64 10.36 5.23 -6.00
N ARG A 65 10.11 4.38 -5.00
CA ARG A 65 10.11 2.93 -5.18
C ARG A 65 9.02 2.45 -6.15
N MET A 66 7.81 3.01 -6.05
CA MET A 66 6.71 2.76 -7.00
C MET A 66 7.11 3.08 -8.43
N VAL A 67 7.72 4.24 -8.66
CA VAL A 67 8.19 4.66 -9.99
C VAL A 67 9.24 3.69 -10.52
N ASP A 68 10.17 3.24 -9.69
CA ASP A 68 11.21 2.28 -10.09
C ASP A 68 10.62 0.90 -10.43
N LEU A 69 9.67 0.42 -9.63
CA LEU A 69 8.97 -0.84 -9.87
C LEU A 69 8.15 -0.80 -11.16
N LEU A 70 7.41 0.30 -11.40
CA LEU A 70 6.66 0.51 -12.65
C LEU A 70 7.57 0.59 -13.88
N ARG A 71 8.73 1.25 -13.76
CA ARG A 71 9.72 1.32 -14.85
C ARG A 71 10.31 -0.06 -15.15
N SER A 72 10.60 -0.85 -14.13
CA SER A 72 11.12 -2.22 -14.26
C SER A 72 10.07 -3.14 -14.90
N ASP A 73 8.82 -3.04 -14.46
CA ASP A 73 7.69 -3.79 -15.02
C ASP A 73 7.47 -3.46 -16.50
N GLN A 74 7.49 -2.18 -16.87
CA GLN A 74 7.44 -1.75 -18.27
C GLN A 74 8.66 -2.21 -19.07
N ALA A 75 9.86 -2.19 -18.51
CA ALA A 75 11.05 -2.69 -19.19
C ALA A 75 11.02 -4.21 -19.38
N ARG A 76 10.44 -4.96 -18.44
CA ARG A 76 10.18 -6.40 -18.56
C ARG A 76 9.15 -6.68 -19.65
N HIS A 77 8.01 -5.99 -19.64
CA HIS A 77 7.00 -6.09 -20.68
C HIS A 77 7.52 -5.67 -22.07
N ARG A 78 8.37 -4.63 -22.17
CA ARG A 78 9.00 -4.22 -23.44
C ARG A 78 10.03 -5.22 -23.97
N ARG A 79 10.74 -5.96 -23.10
CA ARG A 79 11.61 -7.06 -23.52
C ARG A 79 10.82 -8.28 -23.97
N GLU A 80 9.61 -8.45 -23.44
CA GLU A 80 8.66 -9.48 -23.85
C GLU A 80 7.85 -9.06 -25.10
N GLN A 81 7.84 -7.77 -25.44
CA GLN A 81 7.12 -7.15 -26.56
C GLN A 81 8.03 -6.17 -27.32
N GLU A 82 8.94 -6.67 -28.16
CA GLU A 82 9.55 -5.81 -29.17
C GLU A 82 8.48 -5.44 -30.22
N VAL A 83 7.79 -4.31 -30.02
CA VAL A 83 7.40 -3.24 -30.98
C VAL A 83 6.46 -2.26 -30.25
N GLY A 84 6.86 -0.98 -30.14
CA GLY A 84 5.93 0.16 -30.18
C GLY A 84 5.66 0.97 -28.89
N ALA A 85 6.41 2.08 -28.75
CA ALA A 85 6.10 3.35 -28.07
C ALA A 85 5.88 3.40 -26.54
N ALA A 86 6.75 4.18 -25.90
CA ALA A 86 6.69 4.61 -24.50
C ALA A 86 6.00 5.96 -24.37
N GLU A 87 5.23 6.15 -23.29
CA GLU A 87 5.17 7.42 -22.55
C GLU A 87 4.29 7.28 -21.31
N LEU A 88 4.85 7.55 -20.13
CA LEU A 88 4.07 8.11 -19.01
C LEU A 88 4.98 9.02 -18.20
N ALA A 89 4.54 10.28 -18.15
CA ALA A 89 5.31 11.47 -17.86
C ALA A 89 5.86 11.55 -16.43
N MET A 90 7.09 12.07 -16.34
CA MET A 90 7.69 12.56 -15.11
C MET A 90 6.95 13.81 -14.62
N ARG A 91 6.38 13.72 -13.42
CA ARG A 91 6.29 14.86 -12.51
C ARG A 91 6.89 14.42 -11.18
N GLU A 92 8.05 14.97 -10.87
CA GLU A 92 8.55 15.01 -9.49
C GLU A 92 7.60 15.90 -8.69
N PRO A 93 7.24 15.55 -7.44
CA PRO A 93 6.29 16.37 -6.69
C PRO A 93 6.93 17.72 -6.37
N GLU A 94 6.46 18.77 -7.05
CA GLU A 94 6.47 20.10 -6.47
C GLU A 94 5.82 20.02 -5.09
N ARG A 95 6.38 20.75 -4.12
CA ARG A 95 5.99 20.82 -2.71
C ARG A 95 4.54 21.26 -2.49
N ARG A 96 3.57 20.43 -2.88
CA ARG A 96 2.14 20.54 -2.58
C ARG A 96 1.54 19.13 -2.50
N ALA A 97 1.96 18.38 -1.49
CA ALA A 97 1.06 17.46 -0.83
C ALA A 97 0.84 18.06 0.56
N ASN A 98 -0.03 19.07 0.65
CA ASN A 98 -0.76 19.25 1.88
C ASN A 98 -1.99 18.34 1.69
N PRO A 99 -1.96 17.06 2.13
CA PRO A 99 -3.19 16.32 2.21
C PRO A 99 -4.15 17.17 3.04
N ALA A 100 -5.39 17.32 2.58
CA ALA A 100 -6.40 17.96 3.42
C ALA A 100 -6.32 17.29 4.81
N PRO A 101 -6.10 18.05 5.90
CA PRO A 101 -6.00 17.44 7.21
C PRO A 101 -7.31 16.72 7.50
N GLY A 102 -7.27 15.38 7.54
CA GLY A 102 -8.42 14.55 7.90
C GLY A 102 -8.99 13.61 6.84
N THR A 103 -8.39 13.45 5.64
CA THR A 103 -8.84 12.34 4.77
C THR A 103 -8.38 11.01 5.35
N ASP A 104 -9.33 10.24 5.89
CA ASP A 104 -9.06 8.89 6.39
C ASP A 104 -8.88 7.91 5.22
N ASP A 105 -7.63 7.65 4.90
CA ASP A 105 -7.24 6.75 3.82
C ASP A 105 -7.45 5.26 4.18
N SER A 106 -7.65 4.95 5.47
CA SER A 106 -7.86 3.60 5.96
C SER A 106 -9.21 3.03 5.54
N LEU A 107 -10.27 3.84 5.51
CA LEU A 107 -11.59 3.45 5.01
C LEU A 107 -11.54 3.02 3.53
N THR A 108 -10.73 3.73 2.75
CA THR A 108 -10.60 3.41 1.33
C THR A 108 -9.88 2.06 1.13
N LEU A 109 -8.84 1.80 1.93
CA LEU A 109 -8.16 0.51 1.93
C LEU A 109 -9.06 -0.62 2.45
N LEU A 110 -9.89 -0.36 3.46
CA LEU A 110 -10.85 -1.32 4.00
C LEU A 110 -11.84 -1.76 2.92
N LEU A 111 -12.47 -0.81 2.22
CA LEU A 111 -13.39 -1.10 1.11
C LEU A 111 -12.73 -1.92 -0.01
N LEU A 112 -11.47 -1.62 -0.34
CA LEU A 112 -10.69 -2.40 -1.31
C LEU A 112 -10.46 -3.84 -0.83
N CYS A 113 -10.13 -4.01 0.46
CA CYS A 113 -9.92 -5.34 1.05
C CYS A 113 -11.21 -6.17 1.09
N CYS A 114 -12.39 -5.53 1.13
CA CYS A 114 -13.71 -6.17 1.12
C CYS A 114 -14.25 -6.50 -0.28
N HIS A 115 -13.44 -6.39 -1.35
CA HIS A 115 -13.91 -6.63 -2.72
C HIS A 115 -14.52 -8.04 -2.88
N PRO A 116 -15.67 -8.21 -3.57
CA PRO A 116 -16.37 -9.49 -3.69
C PRO A 116 -15.61 -10.54 -4.52
N ALA A 117 -14.56 -10.12 -5.23
CA ALA A 117 -13.66 -11.06 -5.90
C ALA A 117 -12.78 -11.88 -4.93
N LEU A 118 -12.68 -11.48 -3.66
CA LEU A 118 -11.90 -12.17 -2.63
C LEU A 118 -12.80 -13.04 -1.75
N ASP A 119 -12.30 -14.20 -1.32
CA ASP A 119 -12.96 -14.96 -0.25
C ASP A 119 -12.80 -14.27 1.11
N ALA A 120 -13.66 -14.58 2.07
CA ALA A 120 -13.67 -13.93 3.38
C ALA A 120 -12.33 -14.02 4.12
N THR A 121 -11.59 -15.13 3.97
CA THR A 121 -10.29 -15.30 4.62
C THR A 121 -9.25 -14.38 3.98
N ALA A 122 -9.27 -14.24 2.65
CA ALA A 122 -8.43 -13.32 1.91
C ALA A 122 -8.76 -11.86 2.24
N GLN A 123 -10.05 -11.50 2.38
CA GLN A 123 -10.48 -10.15 2.78
C GLN A 123 -9.94 -9.77 4.16
N VAL A 124 -10.10 -10.65 5.15
CA VAL A 124 -9.59 -10.43 6.52
C VAL A 124 -8.07 -10.35 6.54
N ALA A 125 -7.38 -11.28 5.86
CA ALA A 125 -5.91 -11.27 5.82
C ALA A 125 -5.36 -10.01 5.15
N LEU A 126 -5.97 -9.53 4.05
CA LEU A 126 -5.57 -8.28 3.41
C LEU A 126 -5.85 -7.07 4.31
N THR A 127 -6.98 -7.06 5.02
CA THR A 127 -7.34 -5.97 5.94
C THR A 127 -6.32 -5.88 7.08
N LEU A 128 -6.00 -7.00 7.73
CA LEU A 128 -5.00 -7.04 8.79
C LEU A 128 -3.61 -6.57 8.30
N ARG A 129 -3.26 -6.91 7.06
CA ARG A 129 -2.00 -6.50 6.45
C ARG A 129 -1.96 -5.01 6.06
N ALA A 130 -2.98 -4.54 5.36
CA ALA A 130 -3.00 -3.24 4.69
C ALA A 130 -3.54 -2.12 5.57
N VAL A 131 -4.52 -2.43 6.43
CA VAL A 131 -5.16 -1.49 7.36
C VAL A 131 -4.61 -1.69 8.77
N GLY A 132 -4.47 -2.94 9.21
CA GLY A 132 -3.96 -3.26 10.56
C GLY A 132 -2.44 -3.14 10.71
N GLY A 133 -1.68 -3.11 9.62
CA GLY A 133 -0.22 -3.04 9.65
C GLY A 133 0.46 -4.30 10.21
N LEU A 134 -0.24 -5.44 10.27
CA LEU A 134 0.32 -6.69 10.78
C LEU A 134 1.34 -7.31 9.81
N THR A 135 2.32 -8.01 10.35
CA THR A 135 3.25 -8.85 9.61
C THR A 135 2.58 -10.13 9.11
N THR A 136 3.10 -10.73 8.04
CA THR A 136 2.61 -12.02 7.53
C THR A 136 2.67 -13.10 8.62
N ALA A 137 3.72 -13.10 9.45
CA ALA A 137 3.88 -14.01 10.59
C ALA A 137 2.78 -13.83 11.66
N GLU A 138 2.46 -12.60 12.04
CA GLU A 138 1.37 -12.30 12.99
C GLU A 138 0.01 -12.75 12.44
N ILE A 139 -0.25 -12.48 11.16
CA ILE A 139 -1.49 -12.90 10.48
C ILE A 139 -1.57 -14.43 10.39
N ALA A 140 -0.47 -15.11 10.06
CA ALA A 140 -0.42 -16.57 10.01
C ALA A 140 -0.75 -17.19 11.37
N ARG A 141 -0.20 -16.63 12.45
CA ARG A 141 -0.51 -17.03 13.83
C ARG A 141 -1.99 -16.84 14.17
N ALA A 142 -2.56 -15.69 13.82
CA ALA A 142 -3.98 -15.39 14.07
C ALA A 142 -4.93 -16.34 13.33
N HIS A 143 -4.52 -16.82 12.15
CA HIS A 143 -5.29 -17.77 11.32
C HIS A 143 -4.92 -19.24 11.52
N GLY A 144 -4.03 -19.57 12.47
CA GLY A 144 -3.62 -20.95 12.72
C GLY A 144 -2.95 -21.65 11.52
N THR A 145 -2.22 -20.90 10.68
CA THR A 145 -1.53 -21.43 9.49
C THR A 145 -0.03 -21.10 9.52
N THR A 146 0.74 -21.69 8.61
CA THR A 146 2.15 -21.34 8.41
C THR A 146 2.31 -20.00 7.68
N GLU A 147 3.41 -19.30 7.95
CA GLU A 147 3.76 -18.03 7.30
C GLU A 147 3.86 -18.14 5.76
N PRO A 148 4.47 -19.19 5.16
CA PRO A 148 4.47 -19.34 3.71
C PRO A 148 3.06 -19.50 3.11
N THR A 149 2.18 -20.27 3.77
CA THR A 149 0.79 -20.45 3.30
C THR A 149 0.03 -19.13 3.35
N MET A 150 0.21 -18.34 4.41
CA MET A 150 -0.43 -17.03 4.51
C MET A 150 0.15 -16.04 3.49
N GLY A 151 1.47 -16.01 3.29
CA GLY A 151 2.11 -15.19 2.27
C GLY A 151 1.58 -15.50 0.87
N ALA A 152 1.48 -16.79 0.51
CA ALA A 152 0.91 -17.19 -0.78
C ALA A 152 -0.56 -16.78 -0.94
N ARG A 153 -1.35 -16.84 0.14
CA ARG A 153 -2.75 -16.38 0.13
C ARG A 153 -2.84 -14.87 -0.11
N ILE A 154 -2.07 -14.08 0.62
CA ILE A 154 -2.01 -12.62 0.47
C ILE A 154 -1.59 -12.24 -0.95
N SER A 155 -0.55 -12.87 -1.50
CA SER A 155 -0.08 -12.60 -2.87
C SER A 155 -1.14 -12.92 -3.93
N ARG A 156 -1.83 -14.05 -3.81
CA ARG A 156 -2.94 -14.39 -4.73
C ARG A 156 -4.10 -13.41 -4.64
N ALA A 157 -4.43 -12.95 -3.43
CA ALA A 157 -5.48 -11.97 -3.23
C ALA A 157 -5.13 -10.62 -3.89
N LYS A 158 -3.90 -10.13 -3.73
CA LYS A 158 -3.39 -8.94 -4.44
C LYS A 158 -3.48 -9.07 -5.95
N GLN A 159 -3.03 -10.20 -6.50
CA GLN A 159 -3.12 -10.49 -7.93
C GLN A 159 -4.57 -10.51 -8.42
N ARG A 160 -5.50 -11.04 -7.60
CA ARG A 160 -6.92 -11.08 -7.95
C ARG A 160 -7.55 -9.69 -7.97
N LEU A 161 -7.18 -8.82 -7.02
CA LEU A 161 -7.58 -7.40 -7.06
C LEU A 161 -7.01 -6.66 -8.27
N ALA A 162 -5.73 -6.89 -8.61
CA ALA A 162 -5.09 -6.29 -9.78
C ALA A 162 -5.77 -6.70 -11.10
N ARG A 163 -6.12 -7.99 -11.25
CA ARG A 163 -6.82 -8.52 -12.44
C ARG A 163 -8.27 -8.07 -12.55
N ALA A 164 -8.95 -7.87 -11.42
CA ALA A 164 -10.33 -7.41 -11.39
C ALA A 164 -10.51 -5.95 -11.85
N SER A 165 -9.44 -5.25 -12.26
CA SER A 165 -9.49 -3.88 -12.77
C SER A 165 -10.13 -2.89 -11.80
N ALA A 166 -9.60 -2.80 -10.58
CA ALA A 166 -9.80 -1.61 -9.78
C ALA A 166 -9.04 -0.43 -10.41
N ARG A 167 -9.60 0.22 -11.45
CA ARG A 167 -9.39 1.67 -11.57
C ARG A 167 -10.02 2.25 -10.33
N PHE A 168 -9.18 2.39 -9.31
CA PHE A 168 -9.52 2.89 -8.01
C PHE A 168 -10.26 4.21 -8.19
N THR A 169 -11.58 4.18 -8.03
CA THR A 169 -12.37 5.38 -7.88
C THR A 169 -12.37 5.65 -6.38
N PRO A 170 -11.77 6.74 -5.90
CA PRO A 170 -11.83 7.07 -4.48
C PRO A 170 -13.31 7.09 -4.07
N PRO A 171 -13.65 6.54 -2.89
CA PRO A 171 -15.03 6.42 -2.45
C PRO A 171 -15.71 7.78 -2.54
N THR A 172 -16.91 7.77 -3.11
CA THR A 172 -17.77 8.94 -3.15
C THR A 172 -18.28 9.24 -1.75
N ASP A 173 -18.80 10.43 -1.50
CA ASP A 173 -19.36 10.75 -0.19
C ASP A 173 -20.56 9.86 0.16
N ALA A 174 -21.24 9.29 -0.85
CA ALA A 174 -22.29 8.29 -0.66
C ALA A 174 -21.75 6.97 -0.08
N ASP A 175 -20.57 6.51 -0.53
CA ASP A 175 -19.93 5.30 0.00
C ASP A 175 -19.48 5.50 1.46
N ARG A 176 -19.10 6.74 1.82
CA ARG A 176 -18.75 7.11 3.21
C ARG A 176 -19.98 7.14 4.13
N ALA A 177 -21.12 7.62 3.63
CA ALA A 177 -22.37 7.67 4.38
C ALA A 177 -22.93 6.27 4.65
N ALA A 178 -22.78 5.33 3.71
CA ALA A 178 -23.25 3.95 3.85
C ALA A 178 -22.40 3.10 4.83
N ALA A 179 -21.14 3.48 5.06
CA ALA A 179 -20.23 2.77 5.96
C ALA A 179 -20.26 3.28 7.42
N SER A 180 -21.01 4.36 7.71
CA SER A 180 -21.25 4.76 9.10
C SER A 180 -22.36 3.88 9.70
N PRO A 181 -22.12 3.27 10.88
CA PRO A 181 -23.19 2.59 11.60
C PRO A 181 -24.29 3.60 12.02
N PRO A 182 -25.55 3.17 12.13
CA PRO A 182 -26.68 4.02 12.51
C PRO A 182 -26.58 4.54 13.95
#